data_AF-A0A6J8AVK9-F1
#
_entry.id   AF-A0A6J8AVK9-F1
#
_cell.length_a   1.000
_cell.length_b   1.000
_cell.length_c   1.000
_cell.angle_alpha   90.00
_cell.angle_beta   90.00
_cell.angle_gamma   90.00
#
_symmetry.space_group_name_H-M   'P 1'
#
loop_
_entity.id
_entity.type
_entity.pdbx_description
1 polymer ?
#
loop_
_entity_poly.entity_id
_entity_poly.type
_entity_poly.pdbx_seq_one_letter_code
_entity_poly.pdbx_strand_id
1 'polypeptide(L)'
;MKECFHNLTELICEFPSLVESSRFIFVPGPQDPGPMTILPRPAIPNSVTEDIRKKIPSAQFTSNPCRIQYCTQEIVVFREDIVTKMCRNCVKFPEDGEVPSHFCKTIVSQSHLCPLPLHVCPVYWAYDAGLQLYPLPDLVVCADKFDPFHTTSVDCTVMNPGGQLEVISTSSDIQFQDYRQILQKIPKWKFLSVLQMERSF
;
A
#
# COMPACT_ATOMS: atom_id res chain seq x y z
N MET A 1 -2.11 -0.19 21.93
CA MET A 1 -1.59 0.49 20.71
C MET A 1 -0.38 1.39 21.00
N LYS A 2 -0.46 2.36 21.93
CA LYS A 2 0.71 3.18 22.30
C LYS A 2 1.92 2.35 22.71
N GLU A 3 1.71 1.36 23.57
CA GLU A 3 2.75 0.40 23.99
C GLU A 3 3.31 -0.41 22.81
N CYS A 4 2.46 -0.86 21.89
CA CYS A 4 2.91 -1.58 20.68
C CYS A 4 3.81 -0.69 19.81
N PHE A 5 3.45 0.58 19.62
CA PHE A 5 4.30 1.53 18.89
C PHE A 5 5.58 1.83 19.65
N HIS A 6 5.55 1.89 20.98
CA HIS A 6 6.74 2.05 21.80
C HIS A 6 7.72 0.90 21.57
N ASN A 7 7.27 -0.35 21.72
CA ASN A 7 8.09 -1.54 21.50
C ASN A 7 8.62 -1.62 20.06
N LEU A 8 7.78 -1.30 19.07
CA LEU A 8 8.22 -1.23 17.67
C LEU A 8 9.31 -0.18 17.47
N THR A 9 9.18 0.98 18.12
CA THR A 9 10.16 2.06 17.98
C THR A 9 11.49 1.68 18.62
N GLU A 10 11.46 1.05 19.79
CA GLU A 10 12.68 0.53 20.43
C GLU A 10 13.38 -0.49 19.54
N LEU A 11 12.63 -1.45 18.99
CA LEU A 11 13.17 -2.45 18.05
C LEU A 11 13.79 -1.81 16.81
N ILE A 12 13.15 -0.79 16.21
CA ILE A 12 13.73 -0.11 15.05
C ILE A 12 15.01 0.66 15.44
N CYS A 13 15.05 1.28 16.62
CA CYS A 13 16.22 2.00 17.12
C CYS A 13 17.43 1.07 17.39
N GLU A 14 17.21 -0.23 17.62
CA GLU A 14 18.30 -1.22 17.70
C GLU A 14 19.06 -1.39 16.37
N PHE A 15 18.48 -0.95 15.25
CA PHE A 15 19.09 -1.02 13.92
C PHE A 15 19.28 0.39 13.30
N PRO A 16 20.33 1.14 13.69
CA PRO A 16 20.55 2.52 13.22
C PRO A 16 20.63 2.66 11.71
N SER A 17 21.18 1.65 11.01
CA SER A 17 21.24 1.64 9.56
C SER A 17 19.87 1.77 8.90
N LEU A 18 18.83 1.13 9.45
CA LEU A 18 17.47 1.22 8.95
C LEU A 18 16.85 2.59 9.22
N VAL A 19 17.16 3.20 10.35
CA VAL A 19 16.66 4.54 10.69
C VAL A 19 17.21 5.59 9.72
N GLU A 20 18.48 5.46 9.32
CA GLU A 20 19.15 6.39 8.42
C GLU A 20 18.81 6.16 6.94
N SER A 21 18.72 4.90 6.50
CA SER A 21 18.54 4.58 5.08
C SER A 21 17.08 4.44 4.63
N SER A 22 16.17 4.15 5.57
CA SER A 22 14.81 3.74 5.24
C SER A 22 13.76 4.78 5.61
N ARG A 23 12.67 4.80 4.83
CA ARG A 23 11.46 5.57 5.13
C ARG A 23 10.36 4.62 5.55
N PHE A 24 9.68 4.95 6.64
CA PHE A 24 8.60 4.13 7.18
C PHE A 24 7.27 4.79 6.84
N ILE A 25 6.40 4.08 6.13
CA ILE A 25 5.06 4.57 5.79
C ILE A 25 4.04 3.70 6.54
N PHE A 26 3.25 4.33 7.40
CA PHE A 26 2.20 3.69 8.17
C PHE A 26 0.84 3.98 7.52
N VAL A 27 0.16 2.93 7.09
CA VAL A 27 -1.19 2.98 6.49
C VAL A 27 -2.19 2.36 7.47
N PRO A 28 -3.26 3.06 7.86
CA PRO A 28 -4.20 2.58 8.86
C PRO A 28 -5.07 1.44 8.34
N GLY A 29 -5.17 0.36 9.13
CA GLY A 29 -6.04 -0.78 8.91
C GLY A 29 -7.47 -0.59 9.44
N PRO A 30 -8.40 -1.51 9.12
CA PRO A 30 -9.81 -1.38 9.53
C PRO A 30 -10.02 -1.61 11.03
N GLN A 31 -9.01 -2.13 11.73
CA GLN A 31 -9.03 -2.39 13.17
C GLN A 31 -8.27 -1.31 13.98
N ASP A 32 -7.77 -0.27 13.31
CA ASP A 32 -7.04 0.81 13.96
C ASP A 32 -8.00 1.86 14.54
N PRO A 33 -7.59 2.59 15.60
CA PRO A 33 -8.40 3.63 16.21
C PRO A 33 -8.62 4.78 15.24
N GLY A 34 -9.89 5.08 14.98
CA GLY A 34 -10.31 6.13 14.07
C GLY A 34 -11.83 6.16 13.89
N PRO A 35 -12.37 7.15 13.17
CA PRO A 35 -13.79 7.28 12.94
C PRO A 35 -14.31 6.22 11.97
N MET A 36 -14.99 5.19 12.49
CA MET A 36 -15.74 4.15 11.76
C MET A 36 -14.94 3.42 10.64
N THR A 37 -15.45 2.30 10.13
CA THR A 37 -14.82 1.55 9.02
C THR A 37 -15.14 2.16 7.64
N ILE A 38 -15.19 3.50 7.55
CA ILE A 38 -15.58 4.27 6.36
C ILE A 38 -14.33 4.74 5.61
N LEU A 39 -14.33 4.61 4.29
CA LEU A 39 -13.24 5.05 3.42
C LEU A 39 -13.50 6.45 2.82
N PRO A 40 -12.46 7.24 2.51
CA PRO A 40 -11.07 7.10 2.93
C PRO A 40 -10.90 7.28 4.45
N ARG A 41 -10.00 6.50 5.06
CA ARG A 41 -9.68 6.59 6.50
C ARG A 41 -8.56 7.60 6.74
N PRO A 42 -8.68 8.49 7.73
CA PRO A 42 -7.63 9.44 8.07
C PRO A 42 -6.43 8.73 8.71
N ALA A 43 -5.29 9.41 8.73
CA ALA A 43 -4.11 8.94 9.43
C ALA A 43 -4.36 8.80 10.94
N ILE A 44 -3.60 7.91 11.58
CA ILE A 44 -3.65 7.71 13.03
C ILE A 44 -3.33 9.04 13.75
N PRO A 45 -4.12 9.44 14.77
CA PRO A 45 -3.92 10.69 15.48
C PRO A 45 -2.50 10.88 16.05
N ASN A 46 -2.03 12.12 16.07
CA ASN A 46 -0.71 12.47 16.58
C ASN A 46 -0.52 12.09 18.06
N SER A 47 -1.59 12.16 18.87
CA SER A 47 -1.54 11.78 20.29
C SER A 47 -1.10 10.34 20.56
N VAL A 48 -1.16 9.45 19.55
CA VAL A 48 -0.67 8.07 19.60
C VAL A 48 0.70 7.92 18.94
N THR A 49 1.02 8.78 17.97
CA THR A 49 2.19 8.64 17.09
C THR A 49 3.31 9.64 17.37
N GLU A 50 3.17 10.50 18.38
CA GLU A 50 4.17 11.50 18.77
C GLU A 50 5.54 10.90 19.08
N ASP A 51 5.58 9.80 19.84
CA ASP A 51 6.86 9.22 20.30
C ASP A 51 7.66 8.63 19.14
N ILE A 52 6.99 7.89 18.25
CA ILE A 52 7.63 7.29 17.08
C ILE A 52 8.07 8.35 16.07
N ARG A 53 7.30 9.43 15.88
CA ARG A 53 7.71 10.55 15.01
C ARG A 53 8.91 11.31 15.56
N LYS A 54 9.05 11.41 16.88
CA LYS A 54 10.22 12.04 17.52
C LYS A 54 11.47 11.18 17.37
N LYS A 55 11.36 9.86 17.56
CA LYS A 55 12.49 8.93 17.47
C LYS A 55 12.88 8.61 16.01
N ILE A 56 11.92 8.56 15.10
CA ILE A 56 12.11 8.20 13.69
C ILE A 56 11.56 9.34 12.80
N PRO A 57 12.40 10.30 12.41
CA PRO A 57 11.95 11.44 11.59
C PRO A 57 11.53 11.03 10.17
N SER A 58 11.97 9.87 9.69
CA SER A 58 11.59 9.31 8.38
C SER A 58 10.21 8.61 8.39
N ALA A 59 9.54 8.53 9.54
CA ALA A 59 8.23 7.91 9.70
C ALA A 59 7.07 8.83 9.27
N GLN A 60 6.26 8.38 8.32
CA GLN A 60 5.10 9.08 7.81
C GLN A 60 3.83 8.26 8.04
N PHE A 61 2.86 8.82 8.76
CA PHE A 61 1.53 8.23 8.91
C PHE A 61 0.61 8.85 7.86
N THR A 62 -0.05 8.00 7.09
CA THR A 62 -0.82 8.38 5.90
C THR A 62 -2.29 7.97 6.04
N SER A 63 -3.14 8.40 5.10
CA SER A 63 -4.52 7.92 4.99
C SER A 63 -4.57 6.49 4.44
N ASN A 64 -5.75 5.90 4.42
CA ASN A 64 -6.02 4.68 3.67
C ASN A 64 -7.24 4.88 2.75
N PRO A 65 -7.10 4.77 1.42
CA PRO A 65 -5.87 4.46 0.69
C PRO A 65 -4.81 5.56 0.77
N CYS A 66 -3.58 5.24 0.37
CA CYS A 66 -2.54 6.21 0.10
C CYS A 66 -1.89 5.96 -1.26
N ARG A 67 -1.32 7.03 -1.84
CA ARG A 67 -0.61 7.01 -3.11
C ARG A 67 0.84 7.42 -2.87
N ILE A 68 1.76 6.65 -3.41
CA ILE A 68 3.19 6.84 -3.31
C ILE A 68 3.71 7.01 -4.73
N GLN A 69 4.26 8.19 -5.01
CA GLN A 69 4.94 8.44 -6.26
C GLN A 69 6.42 8.15 -6.10
N TYR A 70 6.94 7.23 -6.91
CA TYR A 70 8.35 6.89 -6.95
C TYR A 70 8.90 7.13 -8.36
N CYS A 71 9.60 8.27 -8.53
CA CYS A 71 10.03 8.75 -9.84
C CYS A 71 8.86 8.90 -10.82
N THR A 72 8.79 8.03 -11.83
CA THR A 72 7.72 8.00 -12.84
C THR A 72 6.60 7.02 -12.52
N GLN A 73 6.75 6.23 -11.45
CA GLN A 73 5.81 5.17 -11.10
C GLN A 73 4.85 5.62 -10.02
N GLU A 74 3.60 5.21 -10.15
CA GLU A 74 2.56 5.39 -9.14
C GLU A 74 2.24 4.08 -8.43
N ILE A 75 2.34 4.10 -7.10
CA ILE A 75 2.04 2.96 -6.23
C ILE A 75 0.86 3.33 -5.33
N VAL A 76 -0.23 2.60 -5.43
CA VAL A 76 -1.42 2.78 -4.58
C VAL A 76 -1.41 1.70 -3.50
N VAL A 77 -1.43 2.09 -2.24
CA VAL A 77 -1.52 1.16 -1.11
C VAL A 77 -2.90 1.26 -0.49
N PHE A 78 -3.54 0.11 -0.32
CA PHE A 78 -4.90 0.01 0.18
C PHE A 78 -5.01 -1.16 1.17
N ARG A 79 -5.37 -0.85 2.42
CA ARG A 79 -5.51 -1.84 3.50
C ARG A 79 -6.99 -2.07 3.82
N GLU A 80 -7.56 -3.10 3.23
CA GLU A 80 -8.95 -3.50 3.46
C GLU A 80 -9.13 -4.98 3.11
N ASP A 81 -10.07 -5.66 3.75
CA ASP A 81 -10.36 -7.06 3.46
C ASP A 81 -11.29 -7.17 2.23
N ILE A 82 -10.85 -6.57 1.11
CA ILE A 82 -11.65 -6.30 -0.10
C ILE A 82 -11.94 -7.55 -0.93
N VAL A 83 -11.00 -8.50 -1.04
CA VAL A 83 -11.18 -9.74 -1.80
C VAL A 83 -12.31 -10.54 -1.17
N THR A 84 -12.28 -10.68 0.15
CA THR A 84 -13.33 -11.37 0.91
C THR A 84 -14.69 -10.69 0.76
N LYS A 85 -14.72 -9.34 0.80
CA LYS A 85 -15.95 -8.56 0.60
C LYS A 85 -16.51 -8.73 -0.81
N MET A 86 -15.66 -8.75 -1.83
CA MET A 86 -16.07 -9.00 -3.21
C MET A 86 -16.64 -10.41 -3.37
N CYS A 87 -15.94 -11.44 -2.89
CA CYS A 87 -16.41 -12.82 -2.95
C CYS A 87 -17.78 -13.04 -2.30
N ARG A 88 -18.07 -12.35 -1.18
CA ARG A 88 -19.38 -12.42 -0.50
C ARG A 88 -20.52 -11.76 -1.29
N ASN A 89 -20.20 -10.83 -2.18
CA ASN A 89 -21.18 -10.07 -2.98
C ASN A 89 -21.12 -10.44 -4.47
N CYS A 90 -20.34 -11.46 -4.84
CA CYS A 90 -20.27 -11.95 -6.22
C CYS A 90 -21.63 -12.54 -6.63
N VAL A 91 -22.10 -12.15 -7.81
CA VAL A 91 -23.33 -12.72 -8.41
C VAL A 91 -23.11 -14.17 -8.82
N LYS A 92 -21.94 -14.47 -9.37
CA LYS A 92 -21.51 -15.81 -9.79
C LYS A 92 -20.08 -16.03 -9.33
N PHE A 93 -19.82 -17.19 -8.74
CA PHE A 93 -18.46 -17.59 -8.41
C PHE A 93 -17.68 -17.97 -9.68
N PRO A 94 -16.39 -17.61 -9.77
CA PRO A 94 -15.55 -17.98 -10.91
C PRO A 94 -15.38 -19.51 -10.97
N GLU A 95 -15.56 -20.09 -12.16
CA GLU A 95 -15.47 -21.54 -12.38
C GLU A 95 -14.01 -22.04 -12.32
N ASP A 96 -13.06 -21.18 -12.70
CA ASP A 96 -11.63 -21.49 -12.81
C ASP A 96 -10.89 -21.51 -11.45
N GLY A 97 -11.55 -21.14 -10.35
CA GLY A 97 -10.94 -21.07 -9.02
C GLY A 97 -9.87 -19.98 -8.81
N GLU A 98 -9.43 -19.31 -9.88
CA GLU A 98 -8.45 -18.22 -9.83
C GLU A 98 -9.07 -16.89 -9.38
N VAL A 99 -9.39 -16.79 -8.09
CA VAL A 99 -9.93 -15.56 -7.48
C VAL A 99 -9.02 -14.33 -7.70
N PRO A 100 -7.69 -14.41 -7.52
CA PRO A 100 -6.81 -13.24 -7.72
C PRO A 100 -6.81 -12.66 -9.14
N SER A 101 -6.88 -13.53 -10.16
CA SER A 101 -6.93 -13.14 -11.58
C SER A 101 -8.21 -12.37 -11.90
N HIS A 102 -9.35 -12.89 -11.41
CA HIS A 102 -10.64 -12.23 -11.56
C HIS A 102 -10.72 -10.92 -10.77
N PHE A 103 -10.16 -10.90 -9.57
CA PHE A 103 -10.07 -9.71 -8.73
C PHE A 103 -9.26 -8.59 -9.42
N CYS A 104 -8.07 -8.91 -9.92
CA CYS A 104 -7.21 -7.98 -10.66
C CYS A 104 -7.96 -7.38 -11.86
N LYS A 105 -8.57 -8.23 -12.70
CA LYS A 105 -9.38 -7.79 -13.84
C LYS A 105 -10.54 -6.89 -13.41
N THR A 106 -11.21 -7.20 -12.31
CA THR A 106 -12.35 -6.42 -11.82
C THR A 106 -11.92 -5.03 -11.36
N ILE A 107 -10.86 -4.93 -10.56
CA ILE A 107 -10.35 -3.65 -10.08
C ILE A 107 -9.89 -2.77 -11.24
N VAL A 108 -9.11 -3.31 -12.17
CA VAL A 108 -8.62 -2.58 -13.34
C VAL A 108 -9.79 -2.12 -14.23
N SER A 109 -10.75 -3.01 -14.50
CA SER A 109 -11.90 -2.68 -15.37
C SER A 109 -12.86 -1.68 -14.74
N GLN A 110 -13.09 -1.75 -13.42
CA GLN A 110 -13.92 -0.80 -12.71
C GLN A 110 -13.19 0.51 -12.39
N SER A 111 -11.85 0.51 -12.47
CA SER A 111 -11.00 1.66 -12.15
C SER A 111 -11.34 2.28 -10.78
N HIS A 112 -11.66 1.43 -9.80
CA HIS A 112 -12.04 1.83 -8.43
C HIS A 112 -11.56 0.78 -7.43
N LEU A 113 -10.99 1.20 -6.30
CA LEU A 113 -10.50 0.30 -5.25
C LEU A 113 -11.62 -0.49 -4.57
N CYS A 114 -12.83 0.05 -4.53
CA CYS A 114 -13.99 -0.55 -3.87
C CYS A 114 -15.20 -0.57 -4.82
N PRO A 115 -15.27 -1.49 -5.80
CA PRO A 115 -16.42 -1.61 -6.69
C PRO A 115 -17.56 -2.38 -6.00
N LEU A 116 -17.98 -1.90 -4.83
CA LEU A 116 -18.98 -2.54 -3.98
C LEU A 116 -20.02 -1.52 -3.51
N PRO A 117 -21.25 -1.95 -3.22
CA PRO A 117 -22.27 -1.07 -2.67
C PRO A 117 -21.85 -0.46 -1.32
N LEU A 118 -22.36 0.74 -1.04
CA LEU A 118 -22.05 1.51 0.19
C LEU A 118 -22.43 0.78 1.49
N HIS A 119 -23.40 -0.14 1.46
CA HIS A 119 -23.77 -0.92 2.64
C HIS A 119 -22.73 -2.00 3.00
N VAL A 120 -21.87 -2.39 2.04
CA VAL A 120 -20.77 -3.34 2.24
C VAL A 120 -19.46 -2.59 2.50
N CYS A 121 -19.18 -1.57 1.68
CA CYS A 121 -18.01 -0.71 1.79
C CYS A 121 -18.47 0.74 1.88
N PRO A 122 -18.68 1.27 3.09
CA PRO A 122 -19.11 2.65 3.23
C PRO A 122 -17.98 3.59 2.81
N VAL A 123 -18.33 4.55 1.95
CA VAL A 123 -17.43 5.58 1.44
C VAL A 123 -18.04 6.95 1.73
N TYR A 124 -17.21 7.91 2.16
CA TYR A 124 -17.59 9.31 2.22
C TYR A 124 -17.85 9.84 0.81
N TRP A 125 -19.10 10.19 0.50
CA TRP A 125 -19.50 10.62 -0.85
C TRP A 125 -18.64 11.75 -1.41
N ALA A 126 -18.25 12.71 -0.58
CA ALA A 126 -17.39 13.83 -0.98
C ALA A 126 -15.94 13.43 -1.32
N TYR A 127 -15.48 12.27 -0.83
CA TYR A 127 -14.10 11.79 -0.97
C TYR A 127 -13.99 10.49 -1.78
N ASP A 128 -15.03 10.13 -2.53
CA ASP A 128 -15.06 8.95 -3.41
C ASP A 128 -13.96 9.00 -4.49
N ALA A 129 -13.64 10.20 -5.00
CA ALA A 129 -12.55 10.41 -5.93
C ALA A 129 -11.18 9.93 -5.42
N GLY A 130 -10.98 9.83 -4.10
CA GLY A 130 -9.75 9.30 -3.51
C GLY A 130 -9.54 7.79 -3.69
N LEU A 131 -10.60 7.04 -4.03
CA LEU A 131 -10.59 5.60 -4.24
C LEU A 131 -10.56 5.19 -5.72
N GLN A 132 -10.73 6.15 -6.64
CA GLN A 132 -10.63 5.93 -8.08
C GLN A 132 -9.20 5.53 -8.45
N LEU A 133 -9.04 4.66 -9.44
CA LEU A 133 -7.76 4.19 -10.00
C LEU A 133 -7.58 4.69 -11.44
N TYR A 134 -8.25 5.77 -11.81
CA TYR A 134 -8.07 6.39 -13.12
C TYR A 134 -7.32 7.72 -12.95
N PRO A 135 -6.16 7.92 -13.59
CA PRO A 135 -5.43 7.01 -14.47
C PRO A 135 -4.90 5.76 -13.75
N LEU A 136 -4.72 4.66 -14.49
CA LEU A 136 -4.26 3.39 -13.94
C LEU A 136 -2.84 3.53 -13.37
N PRO A 137 -2.60 3.12 -12.11
CA PRO A 137 -1.27 3.12 -11.53
C PRO A 137 -0.44 1.93 -12.03
N ASP A 138 0.87 2.01 -11.86
CA ASP A 138 1.77 0.88 -12.18
C ASP A 138 1.60 -0.28 -11.19
N LEU A 139 1.32 0.04 -9.92
CA LEU A 139 1.24 -0.95 -8.84
C LEU A 139 0.12 -0.62 -7.85
N VAL A 140 -0.74 -1.61 -7.58
CA VAL A 140 -1.76 -1.58 -6.53
C VAL A 140 -1.43 -2.64 -5.50
N VAL A 141 -1.23 -2.20 -4.26
CA VAL A 141 -0.95 -3.05 -3.10
C VAL A 141 -2.24 -3.17 -2.29
N CYS A 142 -2.95 -4.28 -2.47
CA CYS A 142 -4.11 -4.63 -1.66
C CYS A 142 -3.64 -5.45 -0.46
N ALA A 143 -3.39 -4.80 0.66
CA ALA A 143 -3.08 -5.50 1.91
C ALA A 143 -4.39 -6.09 2.49
N ASP A 144 -4.65 -7.34 2.19
CA ASP A 144 -5.81 -8.12 2.64
C ASP A 144 -5.31 -9.30 3.51
N LYS A 145 -6.20 -9.86 4.34
CA LYS A 145 -5.97 -11.13 5.02
C LYS A 145 -6.03 -12.36 4.10
N PHE A 146 -6.48 -12.19 2.87
CA PHE A 146 -6.45 -13.24 1.85
C PHE A 146 -5.02 -13.73 1.59
N ASP A 147 -4.89 -14.90 0.98
CA ASP A 147 -3.59 -15.49 0.64
C ASP A 147 -2.75 -14.52 -0.23
N PRO A 148 -1.42 -14.50 -0.06
CA PRO A 148 -0.55 -13.65 -0.88
C PRO A 148 -0.71 -13.98 -2.36
N PHE A 149 -0.81 -12.95 -3.20
CA PHE A 149 -0.85 -13.11 -4.64
C PHE A 149 -0.21 -11.94 -5.35
N HIS A 150 0.24 -12.19 -6.57
CA HIS A 150 0.67 -11.16 -7.51
C HIS A 150 0.02 -11.46 -8.86
N THR A 151 -0.58 -10.46 -9.50
CA THR A 151 -1.17 -10.62 -10.82
C THR A 151 -1.07 -9.31 -11.57
N THR A 152 -0.72 -9.37 -12.85
CA THR A 152 -0.65 -8.19 -13.73
C THR A 152 -1.82 -8.19 -14.71
N SER A 153 -2.46 -7.05 -14.91
CA SER A 153 -3.50 -6.85 -15.93
C SER A 153 -3.39 -5.44 -16.51
N VAL A 154 -3.36 -5.33 -17.84
CA VAL A 154 -3.32 -4.04 -18.58
C VAL A 154 -2.27 -3.08 -18.00
N ASP A 155 -1.03 -3.56 -17.89
CA ASP A 155 0.13 -2.82 -17.38
C ASP A 155 0.05 -2.34 -15.91
N CYS A 156 -1.03 -2.66 -15.18
CA CYS A 156 -1.14 -2.48 -13.74
C CYS A 156 -0.85 -3.80 -13.02
N THR A 157 0.08 -3.77 -12.08
CA THR A 157 0.36 -4.92 -11.21
C THR A 157 -0.47 -4.81 -9.94
N VAL A 158 -1.27 -5.82 -9.61
CA VAL A 158 -2.02 -5.91 -8.36
C VAL A 158 -1.39 -7.00 -7.51
N MET A 159 -1.04 -6.65 -6.27
CA MET A 159 -0.46 -7.61 -5.33
C MET A 159 -1.08 -7.52 -3.96
N ASN A 160 -1.08 -8.64 -3.27
CA ASN A 160 -1.40 -8.76 -1.87
C ASN A 160 -0.22 -9.41 -1.14
N PRO A 161 0.40 -8.73 -0.16
CA PRO A 161 1.45 -9.32 0.66
C PRO A 161 0.93 -10.39 1.63
N GLY A 162 -0.38 -10.42 1.92
CA GLY A 162 -1.02 -11.37 2.84
C GLY A 162 -1.31 -10.80 4.24
N GLY A 163 -2.03 -11.61 5.04
CA GLY A 163 -2.57 -11.20 6.34
C GLY A 163 -1.59 -11.21 7.51
N GLN A 164 -0.45 -11.87 7.38
CA GLN A 164 0.58 -11.93 8.40
C GLN A 164 1.66 -10.90 8.07
N LEU A 165 2.05 -10.11 9.07
CA LEU A 165 3.25 -9.28 9.04
C LEU A 165 4.48 -10.19 8.89
N GLU A 166 4.72 -10.71 7.69
CA GLU A 166 6.09 -10.79 7.23
C GLU A 166 6.50 -9.34 7.07
N VAL A 167 7.21 -8.84 8.08
CA VAL A 167 7.97 -7.61 7.98
C VAL A 167 8.61 -7.67 6.58
N ILE A 168 8.26 -6.73 5.70
CA ILE A 168 9.02 -6.49 4.48
C ILE A 168 10.33 -5.85 4.95
N SER A 169 11.08 -6.61 5.74
CA SER A 169 12.45 -6.35 6.10
C SER A 169 13.18 -6.53 4.78
N THR A 170 14.05 -5.60 4.49
CA THR A 170 14.92 -5.60 3.32
C THR A 170 15.95 -6.75 3.33
N SER A 171 15.64 -7.89 3.96
CA SER A 171 16.56 -8.98 4.25
C SER A 171 15.86 -10.35 4.43
N SER A 172 14.98 -10.77 3.52
CA SER A 172 14.67 -12.20 3.31
C SER A 172 13.97 -12.46 1.95
N ASP A 173 14.78 -12.36 0.90
CA ASP A 173 14.90 -13.16 -0.34
C ASP A 173 13.75 -13.85 -1.11
N ILE A 174 12.46 -13.81 -0.74
CA ILE A 174 11.44 -14.54 -1.54
C ILE A 174 10.31 -13.66 -2.11
N GLN A 175 9.92 -12.54 -1.49
CA GLN A 175 8.96 -11.60 -2.10
C GLN A 175 9.60 -10.35 -2.71
N PHE A 176 10.80 -9.95 -2.29
CA PHE A 176 11.50 -8.78 -2.83
C PHE A 176 12.03 -8.98 -4.27
N GLN A 177 12.12 -10.23 -4.75
CA GLN A 177 12.56 -10.51 -6.12
C GLN A 177 11.58 -9.94 -7.15
N ASP A 178 10.27 -9.95 -6.88
CA ASP A 178 9.27 -9.37 -7.79
C ASP A 178 9.33 -7.84 -7.78
N TYR A 179 9.49 -7.20 -6.62
CA TYR A 179 9.72 -5.75 -6.52
C TYR A 179 10.98 -5.31 -7.29
N ARG A 180 12.07 -6.08 -7.18
CA ARG A 180 13.29 -5.81 -7.96
C ARG A 180 13.10 -6.06 -9.44
N GLN A 181 12.36 -7.08 -9.88
CA GLN A 181 12.11 -7.32 -11.30
C GLN A 181 11.23 -6.22 -11.93
N ILE A 182 10.23 -5.71 -11.19
CA ILE A 182 9.39 -4.56 -11.59
C ILE A 182 10.24 -3.28 -11.67
N LEU A 183 11.13 -3.04 -10.69
CA LEU A 183 12.07 -1.90 -10.70
C LEU A 183 13.24 -2.08 -11.70
N GLN A 184 13.58 -3.31 -12.09
CA GLN A 184 14.68 -3.61 -13.03
C GLN A 184 14.28 -3.47 -14.51
N LYS A 185 12.97 -3.33 -14.82
CA LYS A 185 12.52 -2.92 -16.16
C LYS A 185 12.93 -1.48 -16.51
N ILE A 186 13.51 -0.73 -15.57
CA ILE A 186 14.03 0.62 -15.77
C ILE A 186 15.48 0.54 -16.29
N PRO A 187 15.81 1.08 -17.48
CA PRO A 187 17.20 1.16 -17.93
C PRO A 187 18.02 2.02 -16.96
N LYS A 188 19.07 1.41 -16.38
CA LYS A 188 20.01 2.01 -15.39
C LYS A 188 20.83 3.23 -15.88
N TRP A 189 20.51 3.83 -17.02
CA TRP A 189 21.39 4.77 -17.73
C TRP A 189 20.79 6.17 -17.92
N LYS A 190 20.50 6.87 -16.82
CA LYS A 190 20.42 8.36 -16.83
C LYS A 190 20.49 9.04 -15.46
N PHE A 191 21.13 8.43 -14.46
CA PHE A 191 21.21 9.01 -13.10
C PHE A 191 22.53 9.71 -12.75
N LEU A 192 23.46 9.86 -13.70
CA LEU A 192 24.78 10.47 -13.44
C LEU A 192 25.07 11.78 -14.18
N SER A 193 24.11 12.41 -14.86
CA SER A 193 24.39 13.66 -15.60
C SER A 193 23.50 14.88 -15.28
N VAL A 194 22.52 14.78 -14.37
CA VAL A 194 21.62 15.92 -14.09
C VAL A 194 21.88 16.60 -12.73
N LEU A 195 22.67 16.00 -11.83
CA LEU A 195 22.99 16.59 -10.51
C LEU A 195 24.32 17.36 -10.46
N GLN A 196 24.99 17.57 -11.60
CA GLN A 196 26.28 18.28 -11.65
C GLN A 196 26.25 19.60 -12.42
N MET A 197 25.07 20.07 -12.84
CA MET A 197 24.93 21.28 -13.68
C MET A 197 24.17 22.45 -13.03
N GLU A 198 23.94 22.43 -11.71
CA GLU A 198 23.36 23.56 -10.94
C GLU A 198 24.28 24.07 -9.82
N ARG A 199 25.60 24.03 -10.03
CA ARG A 199 26.58 24.71 -9.15
C ARG A 199 27.64 25.49 -9.94
N SER A 200 27.21 26.26 -10.92
CA SER A 200 28.01 27.32 -11.53
C SER A 200 27.07 28.27 -12.28
N PHE A 201 26.54 29.27 -11.57
CA PHE A 201 26.33 30.65 -12.00
C PHE A 201 25.87 31.46 -10.78
#